data_AF-A0AAX3RJ48-F1
#
_entry.id   AF-A0AAX3RJ48-F1
#
_cell.length_a   1.000
_cell.length_b   1.000
_cell.length_c   1.000
_cell.angle_alpha   90.00
_cell.angle_beta   90.00
_cell.angle_gamma   90.00
#
_symmetry.space_group_name_H-M   'P 1'
#
loop_
_entity.id
_entity.type
_entity.pdbx_description
1 polymer ?
#
loop_
_entity_poly.entity_id
_entity_poly.type
_entity_poly.pdbx_seq_one_letter_code
_entity_poly.pdbx_strand_id
1 'polypeptide(L)'
;MIHITLPTNYKTAKPRDVKNRKEYDKPGVYVFFNSDDTALYVGKSVSFKRRFCVHAANSPFFREASYVRLYEMDTDYERDIYETEMIRQFDPLFNKAKQFHRQVEIEQELAEIKDNAQQLIEEINELRDELNALYDEADAAVVTGDRTDVDGGSGSLEKLGEVLYIDRRISELRAELARLYRKKQILIAKRN
;
A
#
# COMPACT_ATOMS: atom_id res chain seq x y z
N MET A 1 -2.75 -3.65 9.94
CA MET A 1 -3.53 -2.98 8.89
C MET A 1 -4.88 -3.67 8.80
N ILE A 2 -5.99 -2.99 9.10
CA ILE A 2 -7.34 -3.59 9.04
C ILE A 2 -7.78 -3.56 7.57
N HIS A 3 -7.99 -4.72 6.96
CA HIS A 3 -8.54 -4.82 5.62
C HIS A 3 -10.05 -4.68 5.68
N ILE A 4 -10.56 -3.51 5.30
CA ILE A 4 -12.00 -3.25 5.19
C ILE A 4 -12.45 -3.67 3.80
N THR A 5 -13.32 -4.68 3.73
CA THR A 5 -13.90 -5.15 2.47
C THR A 5 -15.16 -4.36 2.16
N LEU A 6 -15.34 -3.92 0.90
CA LEU A 6 -16.55 -3.21 0.52
C LEU A 6 -17.77 -4.14 0.61
N PRO A 7 -18.95 -3.62 0.96
CA PRO A 7 -20.16 -4.42 0.97
C PRO A 7 -20.45 -4.85 -0.46
N THR A 8 -20.70 -6.14 -0.66
CA THR A 8 -21.05 -6.66 -2.00
C THR A 8 -22.49 -6.35 -2.38
N ASN A 9 -23.32 -5.99 -1.41
CA ASN A 9 -24.71 -5.62 -1.63
C ASN A 9 -24.83 -4.11 -1.90
N TYR A 10 -25.17 -3.76 -3.13
CA TYR A 10 -25.44 -2.38 -3.56
C TYR A 10 -26.56 -2.33 -4.59
N LYS A 11 -27.26 -1.20 -4.62
CA LYS A 11 -28.27 -0.90 -5.65
C LYS A 11 -27.64 -0.09 -6.75
N THR A 12 -27.84 -0.50 -7.99
CA THR A 12 -27.41 0.27 -9.17
C THR A 12 -28.63 0.94 -9.80
N ALA A 13 -28.50 2.22 -10.14
CA ALA A 13 -29.58 3.01 -10.72
C ALA A 13 -29.08 3.98 -11.78
N LYS A 14 -29.89 4.26 -12.79
CA LYS A 14 -29.67 5.43 -13.65
C LYS A 14 -30.12 6.69 -12.91
N PRO A 15 -29.51 7.86 -13.16
CA PRO A 15 -29.91 9.12 -12.53
C PRO A 15 -31.41 9.44 -12.63
N ARG A 16 -32.06 9.05 -13.73
CA ARG A 16 -33.49 9.24 -13.95
C ARG A 16 -34.37 8.41 -12.99
N ASP A 17 -33.93 7.20 -12.63
CA ASP A 17 -34.69 6.29 -11.75
C ASP A 17 -34.66 6.75 -10.30
N VAL A 18 -33.52 7.29 -9.84
CA VAL A 18 -33.31 7.73 -8.46
C VAL A 18 -34.32 8.81 -8.05
N LYS A 19 -34.57 9.77 -8.94
CA LYS A 19 -35.47 10.90 -8.67
C LYS A 19 -36.92 10.43 -8.39
N ASN A 20 -37.37 9.42 -9.11
CA ASN A 20 -38.78 9.04 -9.14
C ASN A 20 -39.15 7.95 -8.11
N ARG A 21 -38.18 7.19 -7.62
CA ARG A 21 -38.47 6.06 -6.72
C ARG A 21 -38.19 6.43 -5.26
N LYS A 22 -39.01 5.91 -4.34
CA LYS A 22 -38.84 6.13 -2.88
C LYS A 22 -37.78 5.22 -2.27
N GLU A 23 -37.46 4.11 -2.93
CA GLU A 23 -36.47 3.13 -2.47
C GLU A 23 -35.05 3.69 -2.30
N TYR A 24 -34.75 4.84 -2.93
CA TYR A 24 -33.46 5.54 -2.83
C TYR A 24 -33.42 6.61 -1.73
N ASP A 25 -34.50 6.80 -0.97
CA ASP A 25 -34.49 7.69 0.20
C ASP A 25 -33.99 6.92 1.42
N LYS A 26 -32.72 6.50 1.34
CA LYS A 26 -32.04 5.66 2.33
C LYS A 26 -30.69 6.27 2.73
N PRO A 27 -30.24 6.02 3.97
CA PRO A 27 -28.89 6.38 4.38
C PRO A 27 -27.87 5.42 3.74
N GLY A 28 -26.69 5.93 3.42
CA GLY A 28 -25.66 5.12 2.80
C GLY A 28 -24.50 5.90 2.18
N VAL A 29 -23.61 5.17 1.55
CA VAL A 29 -22.51 5.69 0.72
C VAL A 29 -22.86 5.43 -0.73
N TYR A 30 -22.64 6.41 -1.61
CA TYR A 30 -22.95 6.31 -3.03
C TYR A 30 -21.74 6.66 -3.88
N VAL A 31 -21.68 6.05 -5.06
CA VAL A 31 -20.61 6.25 -6.04
C VAL A 31 -21.23 6.50 -7.41
N PHE A 32 -20.93 7.66 -8.00
CA PHE A 32 -21.32 8.02 -9.36
C PHE A 32 -20.28 7.53 -10.36
N PHE A 33 -20.73 7.00 -11.49
CA PHE A 33 -19.88 6.48 -12.56
C PHE A 33 -20.30 7.07 -13.92
N ASN A 34 -19.35 7.19 -14.84
CA ASN A 34 -19.62 7.54 -16.24
C ASN A 34 -19.94 6.28 -17.07
N SER A 35 -19.98 6.42 -18.40
CA SER A 35 -20.26 5.31 -19.33
C SER A 35 -19.12 4.30 -19.47
N ASP A 36 -17.91 4.69 -19.06
CA ASP A 36 -16.68 3.88 -19.15
C ASP A 36 -16.35 3.21 -17.80
N ASP A 37 -17.35 3.11 -16.90
CA ASP A 37 -17.20 2.63 -15.53
C ASP A 37 -16.15 3.38 -14.68
N THR A 38 -15.78 4.60 -15.08
CA THR A 38 -14.89 5.49 -14.30
C THR A 38 -15.67 6.12 -13.16
N ALA A 39 -15.15 6.03 -11.93
CA ALA A 39 -15.75 6.67 -10.77
C ALA A 39 -15.56 8.20 -10.83
N LEU A 40 -16.65 8.93 -10.69
CA LEU A 40 -16.68 10.39 -10.75
C LEU A 40 -16.67 11.00 -9.37
N TYR A 41 -17.52 10.49 -8.48
CA TYR A 41 -17.68 11.04 -7.14
C TYR A 41 -18.19 9.99 -6.16
N VAL A 42 -17.64 10.01 -4.95
CA VAL A 42 -18.09 9.22 -3.80
C VAL A 42 -18.59 10.18 -2.73
N GLY A 43 -19.71 9.86 -2.09
CA GLY A 43 -20.15 10.61 -0.92
C GLY A 43 -21.03 9.79 0.01
N LYS A 44 -21.13 10.24 1.26
CA LYS A 44 -22.09 9.71 2.25
C LYS A 44 -23.35 10.57 2.38
N SER A 45 -24.45 9.97 2.82
CA SER A 45 -25.66 10.70 3.20
C SER A 45 -26.55 9.93 4.17
N VAL A 46 -27.34 10.67 4.96
CA VAL A 46 -28.49 10.14 5.71
C VAL A 46 -29.75 9.97 4.84
N SER A 47 -29.80 10.64 3.68
CA SER A 47 -30.89 10.55 2.70
C SER A 47 -30.31 10.74 1.31
N PHE A 48 -30.00 9.62 0.67
CA PHE A 48 -29.39 9.62 -0.66
C PHE A 48 -30.23 10.37 -1.68
N LYS A 49 -31.56 10.18 -1.69
CA LYS A 49 -32.46 10.90 -2.60
C LYS A 49 -32.35 12.43 -2.49
N ARG A 50 -32.33 12.97 -1.26
CA ARG A 50 -32.17 14.43 -1.06
C ARG A 50 -30.81 14.90 -1.56
N ARG A 51 -29.74 14.17 -1.22
CA ARG A 51 -28.38 14.49 -1.62
C ARG A 51 -28.17 14.39 -3.14
N PHE A 52 -28.79 13.40 -3.77
CA PHE A 52 -28.80 13.21 -5.21
C PHE A 52 -29.40 14.43 -5.93
N CYS A 53 -30.54 14.95 -5.47
CA CYS A 53 -31.15 16.15 -6.06
C CYS A 53 -30.24 17.38 -5.95
N VAL A 54 -29.50 17.53 -4.85
CA VAL A 54 -28.51 18.61 -4.68
C VAL A 54 -27.37 18.47 -5.68
N HIS A 55 -26.84 17.24 -5.87
CA HIS A 55 -25.81 16.99 -6.86
C HIS A 55 -26.31 17.25 -8.29
N ALA A 56 -27.53 16.82 -8.60
CA ALA A 56 -28.16 17.03 -9.90
C ALA A 56 -28.23 18.51 -10.31
N ALA A 57 -28.42 19.40 -9.33
CA ALA A 57 -28.50 20.83 -9.57
C ALA A 57 -27.11 21.50 -9.62
N ASN A 58 -26.19 21.10 -8.72
CA ASN A 58 -25.03 21.93 -8.39
C ASN A 58 -23.67 21.30 -8.71
N SER A 59 -23.61 20.01 -9.03
CA SER A 59 -22.32 19.31 -9.17
C SER A 59 -21.90 19.15 -10.64
N PRO A 60 -20.66 19.55 -10.99
CA PRO A 60 -20.18 19.48 -12.38
C PRO A 60 -20.13 18.04 -12.90
N PHE A 61 -19.70 17.10 -12.07
CA PHE A 61 -19.60 15.68 -12.41
C PHE A 61 -20.96 15.05 -12.80
N PHE A 62 -22.08 15.64 -12.37
CA PHE A 62 -23.39 15.01 -12.54
C PHE A 62 -23.79 14.90 -14.02
N ARG A 63 -23.26 15.80 -14.87
CA ARG A 63 -23.52 15.77 -16.32
C ARG A 63 -22.87 14.57 -17.00
N GLU A 64 -21.78 14.07 -16.44
CA GLU A 64 -21.02 12.91 -16.94
C GLU A 64 -21.51 11.59 -16.33
N ALA A 65 -22.36 11.67 -15.29
CA ALA A 65 -22.82 10.50 -14.57
C ALA A 65 -23.83 9.68 -15.40
N SER A 66 -23.45 8.45 -15.73
CA SER A 66 -24.28 7.47 -16.43
C SER A 66 -25.09 6.60 -15.48
N TYR A 67 -24.50 6.22 -14.35
CA TYR A 67 -25.19 5.46 -13.31
C TYR A 67 -24.60 5.76 -11.92
N VAL A 68 -25.31 5.30 -10.89
CA VAL A 68 -24.89 5.43 -9.49
C VAL A 68 -25.08 4.10 -8.77
N ARG A 69 -24.14 3.77 -7.89
CA ARG A 69 -24.26 2.67 -6.92
C ARG A 69 -24.54 3.24 -5.54
N LEU A 70 -25.50 2.68 -4.83
CA LEU A 70 -25.82 3.00 -3.44
C LEU A 70 -25.57 1.78 -2.56
N TYR A 71 -24.76 1.96 -1.53
CA TYR A 71 -24.48 1.00 -0.47
C TYR A 71 -25.21 1.48 0.79
N GLU A 72 -26.29 0.81 1.15
CA GLU A 72 -27.13 1.19 2.29
C GLU A 72 -26.39 0.92 3.61
N MET A 73 -26.37 1.93 4.48
CA MET A 73 -25.67 1.87 5.78
C MET A 73 -26.42 2.72 6.80
N ASP A 74 -26.78 2.10 7.92
CA ASP A 74 -27.62 2.73 8.92
C ASP A 74 -26.81 3.64 9.85
N THR A 75 -25.58 3.26 10.20
CA THR A 75 -24.76 4.01 11.15
C THR A 75 -23.90 5.07 10.47
N ASP A 76 -23.69 6.20 11.16
CA ASP A 76 -22.84 7.27 10.64
C ASP A 76 -21.36 6.86 10.60
N TYR A 77 -20.92 6.13 11.62
CA TYR A 77 -19.57 5.60 11.72
C TYR A 77 -19.21 4.70 10.53
N GLU A 78 -20.08 3.75 10.16
CA GLU A 78 -19.86 2.91 8.98
C GLU A 78 -19.80 3.76 7.71
N ARG A 79 -20.72 4.71 7.53
CA ARG A 79 -20.70 5.59 6.35
C ARG A 79 -19.38 6.35 6.20
N ASP A 80 -18.78 6.80 7.30
CA ASP A 80 -17.50 7.53 7.30
C ASP A 80 -16.33 6.66 6.89
N ILE A 81 -16.27 5.45 7.44
CA ILE A 81 -15.28 4.45 7.11
C ILE A 81 -15.41 4.09 5.62
N TYR A 82 -16.60 3.69 5.19
CA TYR A 82 -16.82 3.21 3.83
C TYR A 82 -16.70 4.33 2.79
N GLU A 83 -17.08 5.56 3.08
CA GLU A 83 -16.82 6.69 2.17
C GLU A 83 -15.32 6.85 1.94
N THR A 84 -14.52 6.79 3.01
CA THR A 84 -13.06 6.92 2.93
C THR A 84 -12.45 5.76 2.14
N GLU A 85 -12.86 4.53 2.43
CA GLU A 85 -12.39 3.34 1.72
C GLU A 85 -12.82 3.32 0.26
N MET A 86 -14.04 3.74 -0.08
CA MET A 86 -14.50 3.83 -1.47
C MET A 86 -13.76 4.91 -2.24
N ILE A 87 -13.44 6.06 -1.61
CA ILE A 87 -12.58 7.08 -2.27
C ILE A 87 -11.20 6.50 -2.56
N ARG A 88 -10.61 5.76 -1.62
CA ARG A 88 -9.29 5.11 -1.82
C ARG A 88 -9.32 4.05 -2.93
N GLN A 89 -10.37 3.23 -2.97
CA GLN A 89 -10.48 2.11 -3.91
C GLN A 89 -10.89 2.53 -5.32
N PHE A 90 -11.84 3.46 -5.45
CA PHE A 90 -12.36 3.89 -6.75
C PHE A 90 -11.62 5.10 -7.35
N ASP A 91 -10.86 5.85 -6.55
CA ASP A 91 -10.11 7.04 -6.97
C ASP A 91 -10.94 8.04 -7.81
N PRO A 92 -12.07 8.53 -7.27
CA PRO A 92 -13.02 9.32 -8.05
C PRO A 92 -12.47 10.69 -8.45
N LEU A 93 -12.71 11.09 -9.71
CA LEU A 93 -12.16 12.30 -10.32
C LEU A 93 -12.47 13.62 -9.57
N PHE A 94 -13.60 13.71 -8.87
CA PHE A 94 -14.10 14.96 -8.28
C PHE A 94 -14.01 15.04 -6.75
N ASN A 95 -13.47 14.04 -6.04
CA ASN A 95 -13.29 14.10 -4.58
C ASN A 95 -12.00 14.83 -4.16
N LYS A 96 -11.95 16.14 -4.37
CA LYS A 96 -10.75 16.96 -4.10
C LYS A 96 -10.28 16.96 -2.64
N ALA A 97 -11.20 16.96 -1.67
CA ALA A 97 -10.85 17.13 -0.25
C ALA A 97 -10.04 15.96 0.34
N LYS A 98 -10.30 14.72 -0.11
CA LYS A 98 -9.60 13.53 0.39
C LYS A 98 -8.45 13.05 -0.52
N GLN A 99 -8.27 13.66 -1.70
CA GLN A 99 -7.09 13.42 -2.55
C GLN A 99 -5.79 13.93 -1.93
N PHE A 100 -5.81 15.09 -1.26
CA PHE A 100 -4.64 15.59 -0.51
C PHE A 100 -4.16 14.61 0.57
N HIS A 101 -5.09 13.98 1.27
CA HIS A 101 -4.76 13.00 2.32
C HIS A 101 -4.09 11.76 1.71
N ARG A 102 -4.59 11.28 0.56
CA ARG A 102 -3.97 10.16 -0.18
C ARG A 102 -2.55 10.50 -0.64
N GLN A 103 -2.31 11.73 -1.09
CA GLN A 103 -0.98 12.15 -1.52
C GLN A 103 0.00 12.21 -0.34
N VAL A 104 -0.45 12.73 0.81
CA VAL A 104 0.32 12.72 2.05
C VAL A 104 0.59 11.29 2.54
N GLU A 105 -0.39 10.38 2.46
CA GLU A 105 -0.21 8.96 2.79
C GLU A 105 0.84 8.29 1.89
N ILE A 106 0.78 8.53 0.57
CA ILE A 106 1.79 8.03 -0.37
C ILE A 106 3.17 8.59 -0.06
N GLU A 107 3.27 9.87 0.30
CA GLU A 107 4.55 10.50 0.67
C GLU A 107 5.11 9.92 1.97
N GLN A 108 4.27 9.67 2.97
CA GLN A 108 4.66 9.01 4.22
C GLN A 108 5.14 7.58 3.97
N GLU A 109 4.39 6.77 3.20
CA GLU A 109 4.83 5.41 2.84
C GLU A 109 6.14 5.42 2.05
N LEU A 110 6.33 6.40 1.15
CA LEU A 110 7.57 6.53 0.41
C LEU A 110 8.75 6.91 1.31
N ALA A 111 8.53 7.73 2.33
CA ALA A 111 9.54 8.08 3.34
C ALA A 111 9.93 6.85 4.17
N GLU A 112 8.95 6.11 4.70
CA GLU A 112 9.18 4.88 5.46
C GLU A 112 9.96 3.83 4.65
N ILE A 113 9.59 3.63 3.38
CA ILE A 113 10.32 2.70 2.49
C ILE A 113 11.77 3.16 2.29
N LYS A 114 12.01 4.47 2.22
CA LYS A 114 13.34 5.04 2.06
C LYS A 114 14.20 4.76 3.30
N ASP A 115 13.65 5.00 4.48
CA ASP A 115 14.34 4.79 5.76
C ASP A 115 14.64 3.30 5.97
N ASN A 116 13.67 2.42 5.72
CA ASN A 116 13.87 0.97 5.81
C ASN A 116 14.92 0.47 4.80
N ALA A 117 14.90 0.99 3.56
CA ALA A 117 15.89 0.63 2.56
C ALA A 117 17.30 1.07 2.99
N GLN A 118 17.42 2.25 3.61
CA GLN A 118 18.69 2.75 4.13
C GLN A 118 19.25 1.84 5.24
N GLN A 119 18.41 1.45 6.21
CA GLN A 119 18.80 0.53 7.29
C GLN A 119 19.27 -0.82 6.75
N LEU A 120 18.55 -1.41 5.78
CA LEU A 120 18.97 -2.68 5.17
C LEU A 120 20.30 -2.55 4.41
N ILE A 121 20.55 -1.40 3.77
CA ILE A 121 21.82 -1.15 3.08
C ILE A 121 22.97 -1.05 4.09
N GLU A 122 22.74 -0.37 5.22
CA GLU A 122 23.70 -0.28 6.32
C GLU A 122 24.02 -1.67 6.88
N GLU A 123 23.01 -2.48 7.22
CA GLU A 123 23.19 -3.86 7.70
C GLU A 123 23.95 -4.73 6.69
N ILE A 124 23.65 -4.60 5.39
CA ILE A 124 24.38 -5.32 4.33
C ILE A 124 25.86 -4.91 4.29
N ASN A 125 26.18 -3.63 4.51
CA ASN A 125 27.55 -3.15 4.48
C ASN A 125 28.33 -3.60 5.71
N GLU A 126 27.73 -3.53 6.91
CA GLU A 126 28.33 -4.06 8.13
C GLU A 126 28.66 -5.55 8.00
N LEU A 127 27.70 -6.36 7.54
CA LEU A 127 27.93 -7.79 7.30
C LEU A 127 29.00 -8.06 6.24
N ARG A 128 29.15 -7.18 5.24
CA ARG A 128 30.24 -7.30 4.25
C ARG A 128 31.60 -6.98 4.87
N ASP A 129 31.66 -6.00 5.74
CA ASP A 129 32.90 -5.64 6.44
C ASP A 129 33.32 -6.76 7.40
N GLU A 130 32.37 -7.36 8.13
CA GLU A 130 32.59 -8.56 8.93
C GLU A 130 33.09 -9.74 8.08
N LEU A 131 32.44 -9.97 6.94
CA LEU A 131 32.84 -11.03 6.01
C LEU A 131 34.26 -10.83 5.48
N ASN A 132 34.62 -9.59 5.12
CA ASN A 132 35.97 -9.26 4.66
C ASN A 132 37.01 -9.46 5.77
N ALA A 133 36.70 -9.07 7.01
CA ALA A 133 37.58 -9.29 8.15
C ALA A 133 37.85 -10.78 8.39
N LEU A 134 36.82 -11.63 8.28
CA LEU A 134 36.97 -13.09 8.39
C LEU A 134 37.88 -13.67 7.29
N TYR A 135 37.80 -13.14 6.06
CA TYR A 135 38.69 -13.52 4.97
C TYR A 135 40.14 -13.07 5.23
N ASP A 136 40.36 -11.84 5.69
CA ASP A 136 41.69 -11.31 6.00
C ASP A 136 42.36 -12.10 7.13
N GLU A 137 41.62 -12.50 8.17
CA GLU A 137 42.10 -13.36 9.25
C GLU A 137 42.45 -14.78 8.77
N ALA A 138 41.68 -15.33 7.85
CA ALA A 138 41.95 -16.64 7.27
C ALA A 138 43.23 -16.62 6.41
N ASP A 139 43.43 -15.58 5.61
CA ASP A 139 44.64 -15.41 4.78
C ASP A 139 45.89 -15.17 5.63
N ALA A 140 45.78 -14.39 6.72
CA ALA A 140 46.89 -14.17 7.65
C ALA A 140 47.35 -15.45 8.35
N ALA A 141 46.41 -16.36 8.70
CA ALA A 141 46.72 -17.66 9.29
C ALA A 141 47.42 -18.62 8.32
N VAL A 142 47.22 -18.47 7.01
CA VAL A 142 47.89 -19.27 5.97
C VAL A 142 49.34 -18.81 5.76
N VAL A 143 49.64 -17.52 5.93
CA VAL A 143 50.97 -16.93 5.70
C VAL A 143 51.95 -17.19 6.85
N THR A 144 51.49 -17.30 8.10
CA THR A 144 52.36 -17.46 9.28
C THR A 144 52.91 -18.87 9.48
N GLY A 145 52.45 -19.87 8.73
CA GLY A 145 53.16 -21.14 8.56
C GLY A 145 53.53 -21.89 9.84
N ASP A 146 52.73 -21.78 10.91
CA ASP A 146 53.01 -22.54 12.13
C ASP A 146 52.40 -23.95 12.01
N ARG A 147 53.28 -24.92 11.76
CA ARG A 147 52.98 -26.34 11.49
C ARG A 147 53.07 -27.20 12.75
N THR A 148 52.67 -26.67 13.90
CA THR A 148 52.56 -27.48 15.12
C THR A 148 51.13 -27.47 15.64
N ASP A 149 50.57 -28.67 15.53
CA ASP A 149 49.61 -29.29 16.44
C ASP A 149 48.28 -29.71 15.84
N VAL A 150 48.06 -31.00 16.08
CA VAL A 150 47.00 -31.87 15.61
C VAL A 150 45.73 -31.54 16.40
N ASP A 151 44.91 -30.64 15.85
CA ASP A 151 43.46 -30.62 16.11
C ASP A 151 42.73 -30.06 14.86
N GLY A 152 43.05 -30.67 13.72
CA GLY A 152 42.54 -30.27 12.41
C GLY A 152 41.09 -30.69 12.22
N GLY A 153 40.14 -29.85 12.66
CA GLY A 153 38.73 -30.09 12.36
C GLY A 153 37.76 -29.02 12.84
N SER A 154 37.90 -28.49 14.05
CA SER A 154 36.84 -27.64 14.65
C SER A 154 36.88 -26.19 14.14
N GLY A 155 38.03 -25.51 14.26
CA GLY A 155 38.12 -24.06 13.98
C GLY A 155 37.94 -23.68 12.51
N SER A 156 38.34 -24.54 11.57
CA SER A 156 38.13 -24.29 10.12
C SER A 156 36.67 -24.47 9.71
N LEU A 157 35.94 -25.36 10.38
CA LEU A 157 34.53 -25.65 10.07
C LEU A 157 33.61 -24.60 10.70
N GLU A 158 33.97 -24.10 11.90
CA GLU A 158 33.31 -22.99 12.58
C GLU A 158 33.41 -21.70 11.74
N LYS A 159 34.61 -21.33 11.28
CA LYS A 159 34.82 -20.16 10.39
C LYS A 159 34.05 -20.28 9.07
N LEU A 160 34.01 -21.47 8.47
CA LEU A 160 33.21 -21.72 7.27
C LEU A 160 31.70 -21.56 7.55
N GLY A 161 31.24 -22.01 8.72
CA GLY A 161 29.86 -21.84 9.17
C GLY A 161 29.47 -20.37 9.31
N GLU A 162 30.35 -19.54 9.87
CA GLU A 162 30.16 -18.09 10.02
C GLU A 162 30.07 -17.38 8.67
N VAL A 163 31.00 -17.68 7.74
CA VAL A 163 30.99 -17.16 6.37
C VAL A 163 29.69 -17.49 5.65
N LEU A 164 29.27 -18.76 5.66
CA LEU A 164 28.04 -19.20 5.00
C LEU A 164 26.79 -18.58 5.62
N TYR A 165 26.80 -18.35 6.94
CA TYR A 165 25.72 -17.67 7.64
C TYR A 165 25.61 -16.20 7.20
N ILE A 166 26.72 -15.46 7.18
CA ILE A 166 26.76 -14.06 6.77
C ILE A 166 26.34 -13.90 5.30
N ASP A 167 26.85 -14.74 4.39
CA ASP A 167 26.47 -14.72 2.97
C ASP A 167 24.98 -14.98 2.75
N ARG A 168 24.41 -15.93 3.49
CA ARG A 168 22.98 -16.20 3.48
C ARG A 168 22.20 -14.98 3.97
N ARG A 169 22.62 -14.37 5.08
CA ARG A 169 21.95 -13.20 5.65
C ARG A 169 21.98 -12.01 4.69
N ILE A 170 23.12 -11.70 4.08
CA ILE A 170 23.26 -10.68 3.04
C ILE A 170 22.29 -10.96 1.87
N SER A 171 22.17 -12.22 1.46
CA SER A 171 21.27 -12.61 0.37
C SER A 171 19.79 -12.38 0.72
N GLU A 172 19.39 -12.69 1.96
CA GLU A 172 18.04 -12.44 2.47
C GLU A 172 17.73 -10.93 2.51
N LEU A 173 18.63 -10.13 3.05
CA LEU A 173 18.50 -8.66 3.11
C LEU A 173 18.42 -8.02 1.72
N ARG A 174 19.22 -8.50 0.75
CA ARG A 174 19.12 -8.04 -0.65
C ARG A 174 17.77 -8.37 -1.28
N ALA A 175 17.20 -9.54 -0.97
CA ALA A 175 15.88 -9.91 -1.46
C ALA A 175 14.79 -9.01 -0.87
N GLU A 176 14.90 -8.65 0.40
CA GLU A 176 14.01 -7.70 1.07
C GLU A 176 14.12 -6.29 0.50
N LEU A 177 15.34 -5.79 0.30
CA LEU A 177 15.61 -4.52 -0.36
C LEU A 177 14.99 -4.46 -1.77
N ALA A 178 15.12 -5.55 -2.54
CA ALA A 178 14.49 -5.67 -3.86
C ALA A 178 12.95 -5.69 -3.81
N ARG A 179 12.34 -6.17 -2.72
CA ARG A 179 10.88 -6.06 -2.51
C ARG A 179 10.48 -4.63 -2.19
N LEU A 180 11.22 -3.93 -1.32
CA LEU A 180 10.99 -2.53 -1.00
C LEU A 180 11.09 -1.63 -2.24
N TYR A 181 12.10 -1.82 -3.09
CA TYR A 181 12.22 -1.05 -4.34
C TYR A 181 11.06 -1.31 -5.32
N ARG A 182 10.56 -2.55 -5.42
CA ARG A 182 9.36 -2.84 -6.21
C ARG A 182 8.13 -2.13 -5.63
N LYS A 183 7.94 -2.16 -4.31
CA LYS A 183 6.85 -1.43 -3.64
C LYS A 183 6.95 0.08 -3.91
N LYS A 184 8.16 0.65 -3.83
CA LYS A 184 8.44 2.06 -4.15
C LYS A 184 8.04 2.42 -5.57
N GLN A 185 8.40 1.60 -6.56
CA GLN A 185 8.04 1.85 -7.97
C GLN A 185 6.52 1.88 -8.17
N ILE A 186 5.79 0.97 -7.53
CA ILE A 186 4.32 0.92 -7.58
C ILE A 186 3.73 2.19 -6.95
N LEU A 187 4.24 2.64 -5.80
CA LEU A 187 3.76 3.85 -5.15
C LEU A 187 4.06 5.12 -5.95
N ILE A 188 5.24 5.20 -6.60
CA ILE A 188 5.57 6.31 -7.51
C ILE A 188 4.61 6.36 -8.70
N ALA A 189 4.25 5.20 -9.27
CA ALA A 189 3.25 5.13 -10.34
C ALA A 189 1.85 5.58 -9.89
N LYS A 190 1.48 5.34 -8.62
CA LYS A 190 0.22 5.80 -8.03
C LYS A 190 0.21 7.27 -7.61
N ARG A 191 1.39 7.91 -7.54
CA ARG A 191 1.55 9.33 -7.18
C ARG A 191 1.26 10.27 -8.35
N ASN A 192 1.44 9.80 -9.58
CA ASN A 192 1.30 10.56 -10.82
C ASN A 192 -0.08 10.32 -11.45
#